data_AF-A0A8C3TLT7-F1
#
_entry.id   AF-A0A8C3TLT7-F1
#
_cell.length_a   1.000
_cell.length_b   1.000
_cell.length_c   1.000
_cell.angle_alpha   90.00
_cell.angle_beta   90.00
_cell.angle_gamma   90.00
#
_symmetry.space_group_name_H-M   'P 1'
#
loop_
_entity.id
_entity.type
_entity.pdbx_description
1 polymer ?
#
loop_
_entity_poly.entity_id
_entity_poly.type
_entity_poly.pdbx_seq_one_letter_code
_entity_poly.pdbx_strand_id
1 'polypeptide(L)'
;LSPNAISYEAFKEQQALLQVREGRREGLARSPRSLGLSERMDLLLECLERLQSRLQSQPPVRGDTAHLREQIRENSLALGELEKLGVALEGIRAQGEELLAAMQGLSSDAALLEQWGSLRGRCQERERWLRELLALAERFWHGLSELALALGDTQQLVLGLEEAGGEPEGRGGQSLEWAALREDIDALQGELDTLGTLGVELMASCGDPDKPDVTKSLDDVSGTRHGPGGFCATCGGGMSPMSSRARVAPPDPPQCH
;
A
#
# COMPACT_ATOMS: atom_id res chain seq x y z
N LEU A 1 -7.63 14.77 -0.33
CA LEU A 1 -7.50 15.99 0.51
C LEU A 1 -6.75 17.05 -0.29
N SER A 2 -7.27 18.29 -0.38
CA SER A 2 -6.67 19.35 -1.22
C SER A 2 -5.28 19.76 -0.69
N PRO A 3 -4.28 20.06 -1.55
CA PRO A 3 -2.96 20.56 -1.14
C PRO A 3 -3.01 21.79 -0.24
N ASN A 4 -4.07 22.62 -0.38
CA ASN A 4 -4.30 23.79 0.45
C ASN A 4 -4.68 23.45 1.91
N ALA A 5 -5.26 22.27 2.17
CA ALA A 5 -5.60 21.84 3.52
C ALA A 5 -4.36 21.42 4.32
N ILE A 6 -3.40 20.73 3.68
CA ILE A 6 -2.13 20.32 4.29
C ILE A 6 -1.29 21.55 4.67
N SER A 7 -1.26 22.57 3.82
CA SER A 7 -0.59 23.84 4.09
C SER A 7 -1.22 24.62 5.24
N TYR A 8 -2.55 24.63 5.32
CA TYR A 8 -3.29 25.35 6.37
C TYR A 8 -3.18 24.68 7.75
N GLU A 9 -3.20 23.34 7.80
CA GLU A 9 -2.96 22.59 9.04
C GLU A 9 -1.51 22.75 9.53
N ALA A 10 -0.54 22.66 8.63
CA ALA A 10 0.87 22.90 8.98
C ALA A 10 1.09 24.33 9.50
N PHE A 11 0.45 25.34 8.89
CA PHE A 11 0.49 26.72 9.35
C PHE A 11 -0.12 26.89 10.74
N LYS A 12 -1.28 26.25 11.00
CA LYS A 12 -1.93 26.28 12.31
C LYS A 12 -1.08 25.62 13.39
N GLU A 13 -0.48 24.46 13.11
CA GLU A 13 0.41 23.79 14.06
C GLU A 13 1.63 24.68 14.39
N GLN A 14 2.20 25.35 13.39
CA GLN A 14 3.36 26.22 13.57
C GLN A 14 3.02 27.52 14.32
N GLN A 15 1.81 28.07 14.12
CA GLN A 15 1.32 29.21 14.89
C GLN A 15 1.04 28.83 16.36
N ALA A 16 0.55 27.61 16.62
CA ALA A 16 0.37 27.10 17.97
C ALA A 16 1.71 26.96 18.72
N LEU A 17 2.76 26.47 18.04
CA LEU A 17 4.12 26.42 18.60
C LEU A 17 4.66 27.80 19.02
N LEU A 18 4.43 28.83 18.20
CA LEU A 18 4.85 30.20 18.50
C LEU A 18 4.10 30.78 19.71
N GLN A 19 2.79 30.55 19.81
CA GLN A 19 1.98 30.98 20.96
C GLN A 19 2.45 30.33 22.28
N VAL A 20 2.84 29.06 22.23
CA VAL A 20 3.42 28.36 23.40
C VAL A 20 4.76 29.00 23.81
N ARG A 21 5.61 29.39 22.85
CA ARG A 21 6.86 30.11 23.13
C ARG A 21 6.62 31.48 23.76
N GLU A 22 5.66 32.24 23.25
CA GLU A 22 5.35 33.61 23.72
C GLU A 22 4.75 33.61 25.12
N GLY A 23 3.73 32.79 25.38
CA GLY A 23 3.08 32.71 26.70
C GLY A 23 4.02 32.23 27.83
N ARG A 24 5.10 31.53 27.49
CA ARG A 24 6.08 31.02 28.48
C ARG A 24 7.15 32.04 28.85
N ARG A 25 7.58 32.90 27.92
CA ARG A 25 8.57 33.97 28.16
C ARG A 25 8.12 34.96 29.22
N GLU A 26 6.81 35.18 29.33
CA GLU A 26 6.22 36.13 30.28
C GLU A 26 6.03 35.54 31.70
N GLY A 27 5.98 34.21 31.84
CA GLY A 27 5.70 33.53 33.12
C GLY A 27 6.94 33.14 33.95
N LEU A 28 8.10 32.91 33.31
CA LEU A 28 9.28 32.31 33.95
C LEU A 28 10.37 33.33 34.33
N ALA A 29 10.05 34.24 35.25
CA ALA A 29 11.04 35.14 35.84
C ALA A 29 10.95 35.14 37.37
N ARG A 30 11.31 34.02 38.00
CA ARG A 30 11.48 33.92 39.47
C ARG A 30 12.19 32.59 39.81
N SER A 31 13.46 32.64 40.24
CA SER A 31 14.34 31.54 40.70
C SER A 31 15.22 30.83 39.65
N PRO A 32 16.51 30.54 39.93
CA PRO A 32 17.39 29.78 39.01
C PRO A 32 16.92 28.33 38.75
N ARG A 33 16.12 27.74 39.64
CA ARG A 33 15.49 26.43 39.42
C ARG A 33 14.41 26.46 38.33
N SER A 34 13.65 27.56 38.22
CA SER A 34 12.67 27.71 37.14
C SER A 34 13.37 27.98 35.81
N LEU A 35 14.48 28.72 35.79
CA LEU A 35 15.28 28.95 34.58
C LEU A 35 15.77 27.64 33.94
N GLY A 36 16.34 26.73 34.73
CA GLY A 36 16.80 25.43 34.23
C GLY A 36 15.66 24.51 33.73
N LEU A 37 14.45 24.64 34.31
CA LEU A 37 13.26 23.96 33.79
C LEU A 37 12.87 24.54 32.40
N SER A 38 12.90 25.87 32.25
CA SER A 38 12.63 26.56 30.97
C SER A 38 13.56 26.09 29.85
N GLU A 39 14.87 26.02 30.13
CA GLU A 39 15.87 25.61 29.14
C GLU A 39 15.64 24.17 28.67
N ARG A 40 15.29 23.26 29.60
CA ARG A 40 14.96 21.87 29.25
C ARG A 40 13.68 21.79 28.42
N MET A 41 12.67 22.61 28.74
CA MET A 41 11.45 22.71 27.94
C MET A 41 11.72 23.24 26.53
N ASP A 42 12.59 24.24 26.37
CA ASP A 42 13.00 24.73 25.05
C ASP A 42 13.64 23.65 24.20
N LEU A 43 14.54 22.86 24.79
CA LEU A 43 15.18 21.75 24.10
C LEU A 43 14.16 20.69 23.65
N LEU A 44 13.14 20.39 24.47
CA LEU A 44 12.08 19.45 24.08
C LEU A 44 11.19 20.01 22.98
N LEU A 45 10.86 21.30 23.03
CA LEU A 45 10.11 21.99 21.97
C LEU A 45 10.88 21.94 20.64
N GLU A 46 12.18 22.27 20.64
CA GLU A 46 13.02 22.22 19.45
C GLU A 46 13.12 20.78 18.89
N CYS A 47 13.19 19.78 19.76
CA CYS A 47 13.15 18.37 19.35
C CYS A 47 11.82 18.01 18.65
N LEU A 48 10.68 18.49 19.18
CA LEU A 48 9.36 18.28 18.57
C LEU A 48 9.24 18.99 17.23
N GLU A 49 9.66 20.25 17.12
CA GLU A 49 9.69 21.03 15.86
C GLU A 49 10.53 20.31 14.78
N ARG A 50 11.68 19.76 15.17
CA ARG A 50 12.54 18.97 14.28
C ARG A 50 11.90 17.66 13.83
N LEU A 51 11.19 16.95 14.72
CA LEU A 51 10.48 15.72 14.35
C LEU A 51 9.28 16.02 13.44
N GLN A 52 8.54 17.08 13.74
CA GLN A 52 7.42 17.52 12.94
C GLN A 52 7.84 17.89 11.52
N SER A 53 8.89 18.70 11.38
CA SER A 53 9.43 19.06 10.05
C SER A 53 9.89 17.83 9.27
N ARG A 54 10.58 16.88 9.91
CA ARG A 54 10.97 15.60 9.28
C ARG A 54 9.77 14.81 8.77
N LEU A 55 8.69 14.74 9.55
CA LEU A 55 7.46 14.02 9.17
C LEU A 55 6.71 14.73 8.05
N GLN A 56 6.72 16.06 8.02
CA GLN A 56 6.12 16.86 6.94
C GLN A 56 6.93 16.77 5.64
N SER A 57 8.24 16.56 5.71
CA SER A 57 9.14 16.45 4.55
C SER A 57 9.32 15.01 4.04
N GLN A 58 8.50 14.05 4.48
CA GLN A 58 8.66 12.66 4.04
C GLN A 58 8.33 12.51 2.54
N PRO A 59 9.12 11.72 1.80
CA PRO A 59 8.88 11.51 0.38
C PRO A 59 7.55 10.77 0.13
N PRO A 60 6.95 10.93 -1.07
CA PRO A 60 5.78 10.17 -1.46
C PRO A 60 6.07 8.66 -1.43
N VAL A 61 5.10 7.90 -0.96
CA VAL A 61 5.24 6.46 -0.73
C VAL A 61 4.99 5.70 -2.02
N ARG A 62 5.90 4.78 -2.34
CA ARG A 62 5.87 3.92 -3.53
C ARG A 62 5.47 2.50 -3.16
N GLY A 63 4.85 1.77 -4.09
CA GLY A 63 4.41 0.37 -3.91
C GLY A 63 5.54 -0.68 -3.92
N ASP A 64 6.81 -0.27 -3.83
CA ASP A 64 7.95 -1.17 -3.74
C ASP A 64 8.16 -1.65 -2.30
N THR A 65 8.27 -2.97 -2.11
CA THR A 65 8.35 -3.57 -0.76
C THR A 65 9.62 -3.19 0.00
N ALA A 66 10.76 -3.01 -0.68
CA ALA A 66 12.00 -2.60 -0.02
C ALA A 66 11.90 -1.14 0.47
N HIS A 67 11.33 -0.27 -0.35
CA HIS A 67 11.08 1.12 0.01
C HIS A 67 10.07 1.25 1.16
N LEU A 68 8.98 0.48 1.13
CA LEU A 68 7.98 0.46 2.20
C LEU A 68 8.58 0.00 3.54
N ARG A 69 9.43 -1.04 3.52
CA ARG A 69 10.15 -1.49 4.73
C ARG A 69 11.07 -0.42 5.29
N GLU A 70 11.77 0.32 4.43
CA GLU A 70 12.60 1.44 4.88
C GLU A 70 11.76 2.59 5.47
N GLN A 71 10.65 2.96 4.82
CA GLN A 71 9.73 3.97 5.36
C GLN A 71 9.15 3.56 6.73
N ILE A 72 8.82 2.28 6.92
CA ILE A 72 8.41 1.75 8.23
C ILE A 72 9.54 1.90 9.24
N ARG A 73 10.77 1.50 8.88
CA ARG A 73 11.94 1.59 9.75
C ARG A 73 12.21 3.03 10.20
N GLU A 74 12.16 3.99 9.27
CA GLU A 74 12.32 5.42 9.56
C GLU A 74 11.21 5.94 10.49
N ASN A 75 9.96 5.55 10.23
CA ASN A 75 8.83 5.95 11.07
C ASN A 75 8.90 5.35 12.48
N SER A 76 9.31 4.08 12.61
CA SER A 76 9.50 3.45 13.92
C SER A 76 10.66 4.07 14.70
N LEU A 77 11.72 4.56 14.02
CA LEU A 77 12.76 5.36 14.67
C LEU A 77 12.19 6.68 15.22
N ALA A 78 11.38 7.39 14.43
CA ALA A 78 10.72 8.62 14.85
C ALA A 78 9.77 8.38 16.05
N LEU A 79 9.01 7.28 16.05
CA LEU A 79 8.23 6.87 17.22
C LEU A 79 9.10 6.62 18.44
N GLY A 80 10.23 5.93 18.29
CA GLY A 80 11.18 5.73 19.39
C GLY A 80 11.76 7.04 19.95
N GLU A 81 12.00 8.03 19.09
CA GLU A 81 12.37 9.38 19.52
C GLU A 81 11.22 10.07 20.28
N LEU A 82 9.98 9.96 19.79
CA LEU A 82 8.79 10.51 20.44
C LEU A 82 8.53 9.87 21.81
N GLU A 83 8.68 8.56 21.97
CA GLU A 83 8.51 7.90 23.27
C GLU A 83 9.52 8.43 24.31
N LYS A 84 10.78 8.66 23.91
CA LYS A 84 11.80 9.27 24.78
C LYS A 84 11.44 10.70 25.17
N LEU A 85 10.89 11.47 24.22
CA LEU A 85 10.40 12.83 24.50
C LEU A 85 9.21 12.80 25.46
N GLY A 86 8.29 11.85 25.32
CA GLY A 86 7.16 11.67 26.24
C GLY A 86 7.61 11.48 27.69
N VAL A 87 8.56 10.57 27.91
CA VAL A 87 9.16 10.35 29.25
C VAL A 87 9.83 11.63 29.79
N ALA A 88 10.55 12.37 28.93
CA ALA A 88 11.17 13.62 29.34
C ALA A 88 10.14 14.71 29.70
N LEU A 89 9.02 14.78 28.96
CA LEU A 89 7.93 15.70 29.22
C LEU A 89 7.21 15.41 30.53
N GLU A 90 6.92 14.15 30.80
CA GLU A 90 6.36 13.73 32.08
C GLU A 90 7.31 14.06 33.25
N GLY A 91 8.62 13.87 33.06
CA GLY A 91 9.63 14.22 34.05
C GLY A 91 9.70 15.72 34.33
N ILE A 92 9.60 16.56 33.30
CA ILE A 92 9.53 18.02 33.47
C ILE A 92 8.21 18.42 34.13
N ARG A 93 7.08 17.81 33.76
CA ARG A 93 5.79 18.09 34.38
C ARG A 93 5.80 17.79 35.87
N ALA A 94 6.37 16.65 36.27
CA ALA A 94 6.50 16.29 37.69
C ALA A 94 7.37 17.30 38.46
N GLN A 95 8.52 17.71 37.87
CA GLN A 95 9.38 18.75 38.47
C GLN A 95 8.70 20.12 38.52
N GLY A 96 7.90 20.44 37.50
CA GLY A 96 7.10 21.65 37.41
C GLY A 96 5.99 21.67 38.45
N GLU A 97 5.26 20.58 38.64
CA GLU A 97 4.22 20.40 39.67
C GLU A 97 4.80 20.54 41.08
N GLU A 98 5.99 19.98 41.36
CA GLU A 98 6.71 20.18 42.63
C GLU A 98 7.09 21.65 42.87
N LEU A 99 7.48 22.38 41.82
CA LEU A 99 7.81 23.81 41.89
C LEU A 99 6.56 24.72 41.90
N LEU A 100 5.47 24.31 41.25
CA LEU A 100 4.18 25.01 41.15
C LEU A 100 3.33 24.86 42.42
N ALA A 101 3.45 23.73 43.11
CA ALA A 101 2.99 23.60 44.50
C ALA A 101 3.62 24.66 45.41
N ALA A 102 4.76 25.23 45.01
CA ALA A 102 5.40 26.37 45.68
C ALA A 102 5.05 27.75 45.09
N MET A 103 4.66 27.88 43.81
CA MET A 103 4.22 29.15 43.20
C MET A 103 3.21 28.93 42.06
N GLN A 104 1.97 29.41 42.23
CA GLN A 104 0.83 29.20 41.33
C GLN A 104 1.07 29.60 39.86
N GLY A 105 0.71 28.68 38.95
CA GLY A 105 0.29 28.93 37.57
C GLY A 105 1.34 28.82 36.47
N LEU A 106 1.27 27.74 35.66
CA LEU A 106 1.69 27.74 34.24
C LEU A 106 0.81 26.81 33.41
N SER A 107 0.20 27.37 32.38
CA SER A 107 -0.68 26.73 31.39
C SER A 107 0.08 26.11 30.20
N SER A 108 1.41 26.31 30.10
CA SER A 108 2.21 25.94 28.92
C SER A 108 2.47 24.43 28.77
N ASP A 109 2.40 23.66 29.85
CA ASP A 109 2.75 22.23 29.83
C ASP A 109 1.70 21.39 29.10
N ALA A 110 0.42 21.80 29.18
CA ALA A 110 -0.69 21.11 28.53
C ALA A 110 -0.59 21.17 27.00
N ALA A 111 -0.25 22.33 26.43
CA ALA A 111 -0.13 22.51 24.99
C ALA A 111 1.00 21.66 24.38
N LEU A 112 2.12 21.53 25.10
CA LEU A 112 3.27 20.76 24.61
C LEU A 112 3.02 19.24 24.69
N LEU A 113 2.27 18.79 25.70
CA LEU A 113 1.78 17.41 25.78
C LEU A 113 0.76 17.10 24.69
N GLU A 114 -0.17 18.01 24.39
CA GLU A 114 -1.09 17.84 23.26
C GLU A 114 -0.36 17.75 21.92
N GLN A 115 0.65 18.59 21.70
CA GLN A 115 1.46 18.55 20.48
C GLN A 115 2.23 17.23 20.34
N TRP A 116 2.89 16.79 21.42
CA TRP A 116 3.56 15.49 21.45
C TRP A 116 2.57 14.35 21.17
N GLY A 117 1.40 14.37 21.82
CA GLY A 117 0.36 13.35 21.66
C GLY A 117 -0.21 13.30 20.23
N SER A 118 -0.46 14.47 19.64
CA SER A 118 -0.89 14.61 18.24
C SER A 118 0.16 14.05 17.28
N LEU A 119 1.43 14.43 17.45
CA LEU A 119 2.51 13.99 16.57
C LEU A 119 2.73 12.47 16.67
N ARG A 120 2.67 11.93 17.89
CA ARG A 120 2.70 10.49 18.17
C ARG A 120 1.54 9.76 17.52
N GLY A 121 0.31 10.26 17.65
CA GLY A 121 -0.87 9.68 17.02
C GLY A 121 -0.74 9.64 15.49
N ARG A 122 -0.26 10.71 14.87
CA ARG A 122 0.02 10.76 13.43
C ARG A 122 1.06 9.74 13.00
N CYS A 123 2.16 9.59 13.75
CA CYS A 123 3.17 8.56 13.47
C CYS A 123 2.64 7.14 13.60
N GLN A 124 1.78 6.87 14.60
CA GLN A 124 1.16 5.56 14.79
C GLN A 124 0.20 5.21 13.66
N GLU A 125 -0.63 6.18 13.24
CA GLU A 125 -1.54 6.00 12.11
C GLU A 125 -0.78 5.76 10.81
N ARG A 126 0.30 6.54 10.57
CA ARG A 126 1.19 6.32 9.44
C ARG A 126 1.84 4.93 9.49
N GLU A 127 2.28 4.46 10.66
CA GLU A 127 2.87 3.13 10.77
C GLU A 127 1.87 2.03 10.41
N ARG A 128 0.64 2.12 10.93
CA ARG A 128 -0.43 1.17 10.61
C ARG A 128 -0.67 1.14 9.10
N TRP A 129 -0.89 2.30 8.51
CA TRP A 129 -1.14 2.42 7.08
C TRP A 129 0.03 1.90 6.22
N LEU A 130 1.30 2.21 6.59
CA LEU A 130 2.48 1.67 5.89
C LEU A 130 2.56 0.14 5.97
N ARG A 131 2.20 -0.46 7.11
CA ARG A 131 2.19 -1.92 7.29
C ARG A 131 1.08 -2.58 6.47
N GLU A 132 -0.10 -1.99 6.42
CA GLU A 132 -1.21 -2.45 5.57
C GLU A 132 -0.83 -2.39 4.08
N LEU A 133 -0.22 -1.28 3.67
CA LEU A 133 0.29 -1.10 2.31
C LEU A 133 1.41 -2.08 1.96
N LEU A 134 2.32 -2.37 2.89
CA LEU A 134 3.36 -3.39 2.70
C LEU A 134 2.74 -4.78 2.49
N ALA A 135 1.76 -5.16 3.31
CA ALA A 135 1.09 -6.45 3.16
C ALA A 135 0.36 -6.56 1.81
N LEU A 136 -0.26 -5.48 1.35
CA LEU A 136 -0.89 -5.42 0.02
C LEU A 136 0.15 -5.57 -1.10
N ALA A 137 1.26 -4.83 -1.01
CA ALA A 137 2.36 -4.91 -1.98
C ALA A 137 2.96 -6.33 -2.01
N GLU A 138 3.24 -6.94 -0.86
CA GLU A 138 3.78 -8.31 -0.79
C GLU A 138 2.85 -9.33 -1.45
N ARG A 139 1.54 -9.23 -1.22
CA ARG A 139 0.56 -10.10 -1.88
C ARG A 139 0.55 -9.92 -3.39
N PHE A 140 0.59 -8.68 -3.88
CA PHE A 140 0.64 -8.38 -5.31
C PHE A 140 1.92 -8.93 -5.94
N TRP A 141 3.09 -8.58 -5.42
CA TRP A 141 4.36 -9.00 -6.02
C TRP A 141 4.59 -10.51 -5.95
N HIS A 142 4.15 -11.16 -4.87
CA HIS A 142 4.18 -12.62 -4.78
C HIS A 142 3.24 -13.25 -5.80
N GLY A 143 1.98 -12.81 -5.89
CA GLY A 143 1.02 -13.32 -6.85
C GLY A 143 1.46 -13.12 -8.30
N LEU A 144 2.09 -11.97 -8.62
CA LEU A 144 2.68 -11.72 -9.93
C LEU A 144 3.79 -12.72 -10.26
N SER A 145 4.65 -13.05 -9.29
CA SER A 145 5.72 -14.02 -9.47
C SER A 145 5.17 -15.43 -9.69
N GLU A 146 4.20 -15.86 -8.90
CA GLU A 146 3.57 -17.19 -9.04
C GLU A 146 2.86 -17.32 -10.39
N LEU A 147 2.09 -16.29 -10.79
CA LEU A 147 1.40 -16.27 -12.08
C LEU A 147 2.39 -16.33 -13.25
N ALA A 148 3.54 -15.63 -13.15
CA ALA A 148 4.57 -15.67 -14.18
C ALA A 148 5.22 -17.06 -14.32
N LEU A 149 5.46 -17.75 -13.19
CA LEU A 149 5.97 -19.12 -13.20
C LEU A 149 4.97 -20.10 -13.80
N ALA A 150 3.71 -20.05 -13.36
CA ALA A 150 2.67 -20.93 -13.87
C ALA A 150 2.35 -20.69 -15.36
N LEU A 151 2.43 -19.43 -15.82
CA LEU A 151 2.35 -19.13 -17.26
C LEU A 151 3.53 -19.74 -18.04
N GLY A 152 4.74 -19.72 -17.47
CA GLY A 152 5.91 -20.38 -18.04
C GLY A 152 5.73 -21.90 -18.14
N ASP A 153 5.26 -22.54 -17.08
CA ASP A 153 5.03 -23.99 -17.04
C ASP A 153 3.93 -24.41 -18.05
N THR A 154 2.82 -23.67 -18.09
CA THR A 154 1.75 -23.93 -19.08
C THR A 154 2.21 -23.73 -20.52
N GLN A 155 3.08 -22.75 -20.80
CA GLN A 155 3.70 -22.60 -22.13
C GLN A 155 4.57 -23.81 -22.50
N GLN A 156 5.34 -24.36 -21.56
CA GLN A 156 6.14 -25.57 -21.83
C GLN A 156 5.25 -26.79 -22.10
N LEU A 157 4.13 -26.92 -21.38
CA LEU A 157 3.16 -27.99 -21.61
C LEU A 157 2.51 -27.89 -23.00
N VAL A 158 2.13 -26.69 -23.44
CA VAL A 158 1.62 -26.46 -24.82
C VAL A 158 2.62 -26.98 -25.84
N LEU A 159 3.88 -26.54 -25.75
CA LEU A 159 4.92 -26.91 -26.72
C LEU A 159 5.13 -28.43 -26.75
N GLY A 160 5.16 -29.08 -25.58
CA GLY A 160 5.30 -30.54 -25.49
C GLY A 160 4.12 -31.30 -26.11
N LEU A 161 2.90 -30.81 -25.93
CA LEU A 161 1.71 -31.42 -26.53
C LEU A 161 1.62 -31.19 -28.06
N GLU A 162 2.06 -30.03 -28.54
CA GLU A 162 2.16 -29.74 -29.98
C GLU A 162 3.19 -30.64 -30.68
N GLU A 163 4.34 -30.88 -30.05
CA GLU A 163 5.37 -31.80 -30.55
C GLU A 163 4.90 -33.26 -30.58
N ALA A 164 4.06 -33.69 -29.63
CA ALA A 164 3.52 -35.04 -29.55
C ALA A 164 2.36 -35.33 -30.54
N GLY A 165 1.76 -34.29 -31.15
CA GLY A 165 0.56 -34.39 -31.99
C GLY A 165 0.71 -35.16 -33.31
N GLY A 166 1.93 -35.59 -33.68
CA GLY A 166 2.20 -36.37 -34.89
C GLY A 166 1.84 -37.87 -34.81
N GLU A 167 1.67 -38.42 -33.59
CA GLU A 167 1.58 -39.86 -33.39
C GLU A 167 0.11 -40.38 -33.36
N PRO A 168 -0.26 -41.35 -34.22
CA PRO A 168 -1.64 -41.81 -34.36
C PRO A 168 -2.17 -42.64 -33.17
N GLU A 169 -1.31 -43.28 -32.36
CA GLU A 169 -1.73 -44.18 -31.27
C GLU A 169 -2.04 -43.47 -29.93
N GLY A 170 -1.76 -42.17 -29.80
CA GLY A 170 -1.91 -41.41 -28.54
C GLY A 170 -3.09 -40.42 -28.47
N ARG A 171 -3.91 -40.31 -29.53
CA ARG A 171 -4.88 -39.22 -29.71
C ARG A 171 -5.92 -39.08 -28.57
N GLY A 172 -6.31 -40.20 -27.94
CA GLY A 172 -7.26 -40.19 -26.82
C GLY A 172 -6.67 -39.61 -25.53
N GLY A 173 -5.41 -39.96 -25.22
CA GLY A 173 -4.69 -39.40 -24.06
C GLY A 173 -4.41 -37.91 -24.24
N GLN A 174 -3.96 -37.51 -25.43
CA GLN A 174 -3.73 -36.10 -25.76
C GLN A 174 -4.99 -35.24 -25.61
N SER A 175 -6.16 -35.74 -25.98
CA SER A 175 -7.42 -34.98 -25.81
C SER A 175 -7.75 -34.68 -24.35
N LEU A 176 -7.38 -35.57 -23.42
CA LEU A 176 -7.56 -35.34 -21.98
C LEU A 176 -6.53 -34.34 -21.45
N GLU A 177 -5.28 -34.42 -21.93
CA GLU A 177 -4.21 -33.48 -21.57
C GLU A 177 -4.52 -32.05 -22.05
N TRP A 178 -5.04 -31.90 -23.27
CA TRP A 178 -5.52 -30.60 -23.78
C TRP A 178 -6.72 -30.05 -22.99
N ALA A 179 -7.61 -30.92 -22.49
CA ALA A 179 -8.72 -30.49 -21.65
C ALA A 179 -8.23 -30.02 -20.27
N ALA A 180 -7.29 -30.74 -19.64
CA ALA A 180 -6.67 -30.33 -18.39
C ALA A 180 -5.92 -28.99 -18.54
N LEU A 181 -5.15 -28.84 -19.62
CA LEU A 181 -4.48 -27.58 -19.93
C LEU A 181 -5.47 -26.43 -20.10
N ARG A 182 -6.66 -26.69 -20.66
CA ARG A 182 -7.70 -25.67 -20.78
C ARG A 182 -8.21 -25.21 -19.42
N GLU A 183 -8.42 -26.15 -18.49
CA GLU A 183 -8.78 -25.82 -17.10
C GLU A 183 -7.68 -25.00 -16.41
N ASP A 184 -6.41 -25.34 -16.61
CA ASP A 184 -5.27 -24.59 -16.06
C ASP A 184 -5.23 -23.15 -16.59
N ILE A 185 -5.45 -22.93 -17.89
CA ILE A 185 -5.51 -21.58 -18.48
C ILE A 185 -6.64 -20.76 -17.87
N ASP A 186 -7.83 -21.36 -17.75
CA ASP A 186 -9.01 -20.69 -17.21
C ASP A 186 -8.78 -20.31 -15.72
N ALA A 187 -8.11 -21.18 -14.95
CA ALA A 187 -7.68 -20.88 -13.59
C ALA A 187 -6.67 -19.72 -13.53
N LEU A 188 -5.63 -19.74 -14.38
CA LEU A 188 -4.65 -18.65 -14.50
C LEU A 188 -5.29 -17.32 -14.97
N GLN A 189 -6.42 -17.37 -15.66
CA GLN A 189 -7.16 -16.17 -16.01
C GLN A 189 -7.86 -15.58 -14.77
N GLY A 190 -8.48 -16.43 -13.94
CA GLY A 190 -9.03 -16.00 -12.66
C GLY A 190 -7.97 -15.41 -11.73
N GLU A 191 -6.78 -16.01 -11.66
CA GLU A 191 -5.65 -15.46 -10.89
C GLU A 191 -5.22 -14.09 -11.40
N LEU A 192 -5.10 -13.90 -12.72
CA LEU A 192 -4.79 -12.60 -13.31
C LEU A 192 -5.84 -11.54 -12.96
N ASP A 193 -7.12 -11.88 -12.99
CA ASP A 193 -8.20 -10.95 -12.61
C ASP A 193 -8.08 -10.53 -11.13
N THR A 194 -7.77 -11.48 -10.23
CA THR A 194 -7.52 -11.16 -8.81
C THR A 194 -6.26 -10.34 -8.59
N LEU A 195 -5.23 -10.56 -9.40
CA LEU A 195 -4.01 -9.76 -9.35
C LEU A 195 -4.25 -8.35 -9.86
N GLY A 196 -5.12 -8.20 -10.87
CA GLY A 196 -5.58 -6.91 -11.37
C GLY A 196 -6.29 -6.08 -10.30
N THR A 197 -7.18 -6.69 -9.50
CA THR A 197 -7.85 -5.98 -8.39
C THR A 197 -6.86 -5.55 -7.31
N LEU A 198 -5.92 -6.43 -6.92
CA LEU A 198 -4.84 -6.08 -5.99
C LEU A 198 -3.96 -4.94 -6.52
N GLY A 199 -3.66 -4.93 -7.83
CA GLY A 199 -2.90 -3.86 -8.47
C GLY A 199 -3.61 -2.51 -8.38
N VAL A 200 -4.94 -2.49 -8.62
CA VAL A 200 -5.75 -1.27 -8.48
C VAL A 200 -5.77 -0.77 -7.03
N GLU A 201 -5.96 -1.67 -6.06
CA GLU A 201 -5.93 -1.33 -4.64
C GLU A 201 -4.55 -0.76 -4.23
N LEU A 202 -3.46 -1.37 -4.74
CA LEU A 202 -2.09 -0.94 -4.45
C LEU A 202 -1.83 0.46 -5.03
N MET A 203 -2.24 0.72 -6.27
CA MET A 203 -2.11 2.03 -6.91
C MET A 203 -2.94 3.10 -6.18
N ALA A 204 -4.17 2.79 -5.80
CA ALA A 204 -5.03 3.71 -5.04
C ALA A 204 -4.47 4.04 -3.65
N SER A 205 -3.73 3.09 -3.06
CA SER A 205 -3.09 3.25 -1.76
C SER A 205 -1.72 3.93 -1.84
N CYS A 206 -1.12 4.06 -3.01
CA CYS A 206 0.13 4.80 -3.17
C CYS A 206 -0.15 6.30 -3.36
N GLY A 207 0.71 7.15 -2.77
CA GLY A 207 0.54 8.61 -2.83
C GLY A 207 1.02 9.28 -4.12
N ASP A 208 1.39 8.48 -5.14
CA ASP A 208 1.99 8.94 -6.39
C ASP A 208 1.22 8.31 -7.57
N PRO A 209 0.24 9.03 -8.17
CA PRO A 209 -0.52 8.54 -9.32
C PRO A 209 0.29 8.54 -10.63
N ASP A 210 1.53 9.05 -10.63
CA ASP A 210 2.31 9.34 -11.84
C ASP A 210 3.50 8.38 -12.09
N LYS A 211 3.52 7.17 -11.50
CA LYS A 211 4.55 6.17 -11.83
C LYS A 211 4.04 4.87 -12.49
N PRO A 212 4.49 4.57 -13.72
CA PRO A 212 4.00 3.52 -14.63
C PRO A 212 4.49 2.09 -14.31
N ASP A 213 5.04 1.83 -13.11
CA ASP A 213 5.72 0.56 -12.84
C ASP A 213 4.73 -0.61 -12.65
N VAL A 214 3.59 -0.37 -11.98
CA VAL A 214 2.56 -1.40 -11.75
C VAL A 214 1.81 -1.71 -13.04
N THR A 215 1.44 -0.68 -13.81
CA THR A 215 0.74 -0.85 -15.10
C THR A 215 1.62 -1.57 -16.12
N LYS A 216 2.90 -1.20 -16.23
CA LYS A 216 3.82 -1.86 -17.15
C LYS A 216 4.03 -3.34 -16.79
N SER A 217 4.14 -3.68 -15.51
CA SER A 217 4.27 -5.07 -15.09
C SER A 217 3.01 -5.91 -15.39
N LEU A 218 1.81 -5.32 -15.26
CA LEU A 218 0.55 -5.97 -15.61
C LEU A 218 0.40 -6.11 -17.13
N ASP A 219 0.80 -5.09 -17.89
CA ASP A 219 0.81 -5.08 -19.36
C ASP A 219 1.85 -6.06 -19.94
N ASP A 220 3.00 -6.25 -19.29
CA ASP A 220 4.01 -7.22 -19.72
C ASP A 220 3.52 -8.66 -19.54
N VAL A 221 2.83 -8.97 -18.42
CA VAL A 221 2.19 -10.28 -18.20
C VAL A 221 1.01 -10.49 -19.15
N SER A 222 0.19 -9.46 -19.36
CA SER A 222 -0.96 -9.52 -20.29
C SER A 222 -0.51 -9.64 -21.75
N GLY A 223 0.54 -8.91 -22.14
CA GLY A 223 1.13 -8.93 -23.48
C GLY A 223 1.80 -10.26 -23.81
N THR A 224 2.39 -10.93 -22.82
CA THR A 224 2.94 -12.29 -22.97
C THR A 224 1.84 -13.32 -23.32
N ARG A 225 0.60 -13.13 -22.83
CA ARG A 225 -0.56 -13.96 -23.19
C ARG A 225 -1.13 -13.62 -24.58
N HIS A 226 -1.00 -12.38 -25.05
CA HIS A 226 -1.59 -11.87 -26.30
C HIS A 226 -0.61 -11.71 -27.48
N GLY A 227 0.68 -11.99 -27.31
CA GLY A 227 1.69 -11.86 -28.36
C GLY A 227 1.45 -12.78 -29.58
N PRO A 228 2.17 -12.59 -30.70
CA PRO A 228 1.98 -13.33 -31.96
C PRO A 228 2.26 -14.85 -31.90
N GLY A 229 2.54 -15.40 -30.71
CA GLY A 229 2.56 -16.83 -30.39
C GLY A 229 1.81 -17.20 -29.10
N GLY A 230 0.94 -16.31 -28.60
CA GLY A 230 0.20 -16.48 -27.36
C GLY A 230 -1.03 -17.40 -27.50
N PHE A 231 -1.28 -18.16 -26.44
CA PHE A 231 -2.32 -19.17 -26.19
C PHE A 231 -3.66 -19.06 -26.94
N CYS A 232 -4.12 -17.85 -27.30
CA CYS A 232 -5.38 -17.64 -27.99
C CYS A 232 -5.35 -18.10 -29.47
N ALA A 233 -4.20 -18.04 -30.15
CA ALA A 233 -4.10 -18.38 -31.57
C ALA A 233 -4.09 -19.91 -31.82
N THR A 234 -3.46 -20.69 -30.95
CA THR A 234 -3.28 -22.13 -31.11
C THR A 234 -4.48 -22.95 -30.62
N CYS A 235 -5.19 -22.51 -29.58
CA CYS A 235 -6.39 -23.20 -29.08
C CYS A 235 -7.69 -22.84 -29.82
N GLY A 236 -7.71 -21.74 -30.60
CA GLY A 236 -8.90 -21.23 -31.30
C GLY A 236 -9.04 -21.64 -32.78
N GLY A 237 -8.02 -22.27 -33.37
CA GLY A 237 -7.94 -22.51 -34.83
C GLY A 237 -8.43 -23.88 -35.33
N GLY A 238 -8.92 -24.76 -34.46
CA GLY A 238 -9.05 -26.19 -34.77
C GLY A 238 -10.40 -26.71 -35.29
N MET A 239 -11.46 -25.90 -35.36
CA MET A 239 -12.76 -26.37 -35.88
C MET A 239 -13.43 -25.30 -36.76
N SER A 240 -13.13 -25.36 -38.06
CA SER A 240 -14.02 -24.77 -39.08
C SER A 240 -15.38 -25.49 -39.04
N PRO A 241 -16.50 -24.77 -39.12
CA PRO A 241 -17.81 -25.39 -39.14
C PRO A 241 -18.05 -26.07 -40.50
N MET A 242 -18.12 -27.41 -40.51
CA MET A 242 -18.74 -28.12 -41.62
C MET A 242 -20.23 -27.74 -41.68
N SER A 243 -20.56 -26.73 -42.45
CA SER A 243 -21.92 -26.49 -42.92
C SER A 243 -22.26 -27.56 -43.96
N SER A 244 -23.21 -28.46 -43.67
CA SER A 244 -24.42 -28.69 -44.49
C SER A 244 -25.17 -29.99 -44.12
N ARG A 245 -26.51 -29.88 -44.20
CA ARG A 245 -27.56 -30.94 -44.13
C ARG A 245 -28.02 -31.43 -42.75
N ALA A 246 -29.08 -30.82 -42.25
CA ALA A 246 -30.46 -31.35 -42.33
C ALA A 246 -31.33 -30.68 -41.24
N ARG A 247 -32.09 -29.63 -41.60
CA ARG A 247 -33.24 -29.21 -40.79
C ARG A 247 -34.36 -30.21 -41.06
N VAL A 248 -34.60 -31.12 -40.12
CA VAL A 248 -35.88 -31.83 -40.04
C VAL A 248 -36.86 -30.85 -39.40
N ALA A 249 -37.84 -30.39 -40.17
CA ALA A 249 -38.97 -29.60 -39.65
C ALA A 249 -39.91 -30.53 -38.85
N PRO A 250 -40.51 -30.05 -37.74
CA PRO A 250 -41.52 -30.82 -37.01
C PRO A 250 -42.84 -30.90 -37.81
N PRO A 251 -43.62 -31.99 -37.67
CA PRO A 251 -44.88 -32.15 -38.39
C PRO A 251 -46.00 -31.29 -37.78
N ASP A 252 -46.77 -30.61 -38.62
CA ASP A 252 -48.00 -29.92 -38.23
C ASP A 252 -49.12 -30.93 -37.91
N PRO A 253 -49.98 -30.63 -36.90
CA PRO A 253 -51.09 -31.50 -36.52
C PRO A 253 -52.28 -31.41 -37.50
N PRO A 254 -53.14 -32.45 -37.54
CA PRO A 254 -54.17 -32.58 -38.58
C PRO A 254 -55.35 -31.65 -38.31
N GLN A 255 -55.82 -30.96 -39.34
CA GLN A 255 -57.17 -30.41 -39.37
C GLN A 255 -57.99 -31.12 -40.45
N CYS A 256 -59.06 -31.75 -39.97
CA CYS A 256 -60.08 -32.45 -40.75
C CYS A 256 -61.07 -31.45 -41.37
N HIS A 257 -61.36 -31.68 -42.66
CA HIS A 257 -62.47 -31.19 -43.50
C HIS A 257 -62.66 -29.68 -43.72
#